data_AF-A0A8S3G9D0-F1
#
_entry.id   AF-A0A8S3G9D0-F1
#
_cell.length_a   1.000
_cell.length_b   1.000
_cell.length_c   1.000
_cell.angle_alpha   90.00
_cell.angle_beta   90.00
_cell.angle_gamma   90.00
#
_symmetry.space_group_name_H-M   'P 1'
#
loop_
_entity.id
_entity.type
_entity.pdbx_description
1 polymer ?
#
loop_
_entity_poly.entity_id
_entity_poly.type
_entity_poly.pdbx_seq_one_letter_code
_entity_poly.pdbx_strand_id
1 'polypeptide(L)'
;KCGRDLIVLSSILDVLNSPSMLKTIPTSLKKSEGDFMTLLNVMNEILLIKKSVPAQQFKLSKICQAKNLIAIAHILKQALRRYTNLEKLFNLSSKYREKAQISSNDWVSIAKSLLNGYRENVFVSMRELQGKTHLFTRYSPPKQDVAVLDLQSTLSRPITSSPVSLVLARDAKLNRNGSIILFKEQ
;
A
#
# COMPACT_ATOMS: atom_id res chain seq x y z
N LYS A 1 11.73 2.94 -12.57
CA LYS A 1 12.53 1.69 -12.48
C LYS A 1 11.99 0.83 -11.32
N CYS A 2 10.69 0.52 -11.29
CA CYS A 2 10.05 -0.17 -10.15
C CYS A 2 8.74 -0.87 -10.60
N GLY A 3 8.66 -1.30 -11.87
CA GLY A 3 7.41 -1.77 -12.45
C GLY A 3 6.85 -3.02 -11.76
N ARG A 4 7.72 -3.94 -11.33
CA ARG A 4 7.31 -5.12 -10.57
C ARG A 4 6.70 -4.73 -9.23
N ASP A 5 7.33 -3.78 -8.53
CA ASP A 5 6.88 -3.30 -7.22
C ASP A 5 5.49 -2.65 -7.34
N LEU A 6 5.25 -1.90 -8.42
CA LEU A 6 3.94 -1.29 -8.70
C LEU A 6 2.86 -2.33 -9.03
N ILE A 7 3.20 -3.41 -9.73
CA ILE A 7 2.27 -4.52 -9.99
C ILE A 7 1.88 -5.21 -8.68
N VAL A 8 2.86 -5.48 -7.82
CA VAL A 8 2.63 -6.06 -6.49
C VAL A 8 1.72 -5.16 -5.66
N LEU A 9 2.04 -3.88 -5.55
CA LEU A 9 1.23 -2.91 -4.81
C LEU A 9 -0.20 -2.81 -5.36
N SER A 10 -0.35 -2.70 -6.69
CA SER A 10 -1.67 -2.64 -7.33
C SER A 10 -2.50 -3.90 -7.08
N SER A 11 -1.84 -5.05 -6.88
CA SER A 11 -2.54 -6.31 -6.61
C SER A 11 -3.17 -6.37 -5.23
N ILE A 12 -2.56 -5.73 -4.22
CA ILE A 12 -3.03 -5.74 -2.83
C ILE A 12 -3.90 -4.53 -2.50
N LEU A 13 -3.58 -3.36 -3.04
CA LEU A 13 -4.32 -2.13 -2.78
C LEU A 13 -5.78 -2.21 -3.25
N ASP A 14 -6.05 -2.89 -4.36
CA ASP A 14 -7.40 -3.01 -4.92
C ASP A 14 -8.32 -3.97 -4.14
N VAL A 15 -7.74 -4.87 -3.35
CA VAL A 15 -8.48 -5.85 -2.55
C VAL A 15 -8.50 -5.48 -1.07
N LEU A 16 -7.84 -4.39 -0.69
CA LEU A 16 -7.79 -3.91 0.67
C LEU A 16 -9.08 -3.15 0.99
N ASN A 17 -9.92 -3.77 1.80
CA ASN A 17 -11.26 -3.28 2.13
C ASN A 17 -11.30 -2.45 3.42
N SER A 18 -10.32 -2.60 4.30
CA SER A 18 -10.27 -1.89 5.58
C SER A 18 -8.83 -1.59 6.02
N PRO A 19 -8.54 -0.34 6.43
CA PRO A 19 -7.25 0.01 7.04
C PRO A 19 -7.01 -0.74 8.37
N SER A 20 -8.06 -1.15 9.09
CA SER A 20 -7.94 -1.87 10.36
C SER A 20 -7.11 -3.16 10.27
N MET A 21 -7.07 -3.76 9.09
CA MET A 21 -6.31 -4.99 8.81
C MET A 21 -4.80 -4.75 8.89
N LEU A 22 -4.33 -3.53 8.63
CA LEU A 22 -2.93 -3.14 8.71
C LEU A 22 -2.36 -3.26 10.13
N LYS A 23 -3.17 -2.97 11.16
CA LYS A 23 -2.77 -3.16 12.56
C LYS A 23 -2.43 -4.60 12.91
N THR A 24 -3.07 -5.56 12.22
CA THR A 24 -2.85 -6.99 12.46
C THR A 24 -1.55 -7.51 11.85
N ILE A 25 -0.87 -6.71 11.00
CA ILE A 25 0.43 -7.07 10.45
C ILE A 25 1.48 -6.99 11.57
N PRO A 26 2.29 -8.05 11.79
CA PRO A 26 3.34 -8.06 12.79
C PRO A 26 4.38 -6.97 12.57
N THR A 27 4.90 -6.39 13.66
CA THR A 27 5.91 -5.32 13.63
C THR A 27 7.16 -5.70 12.83
N SER A 28 7.58 -6.97 12.84
CA SER A 28 8.72 -7.47 12.06
C SER A 28 8.55 -7.34 10.54
N LEU A 29 7.32 -7.23 10.05
CA LEU A 29 7.01 -7.05 8.63
C LEU A 29 6.70 -5.59 8.26
N LYS A 30 6.58 -4.71 9.25
CA LYS A 30 6.32 -3.28 9.05
C LYS A 30 7.55 -2.56 8.53
N LYS A 31 7.31 -1.55 7.70
CA LYS A 31 8.33 -0.70 7.08
C LYS A 31 8.16 0.74 7.57
N SER A 32 9.28 1.39 7.88
CA SER A 32 9.29 2.76 8.42
C SER A 32 8.87 3.79 7.37
N GLU A 33 9.00 3.43 6.10
CA GLU A 33 8.61 4.17 4.90
C GLU A 33 7.09 4.19 4.66
N GLY A 34 6.30 3.41 5.40
CA GLY A 34 4.84 3.52 5.44
C GLY A 34 4.06 2.26 5.07
N ASP A 35 2.73 2.43 5.00
CA ASP A 35 1.78 1.33 4.85
C ASP A 35 1.96 0.56 3.54
N PHE A 36 2.17 1.24 2.41
CA PHE A 36 2.40 0.59 1.13
C PHE A 36 3.71 -0.19 1.10
N MET A 37 4.81 0.34 1.67
CA MET A 37 6.05 -0.41 1.75
C MET A 37 5.89 -1.64 2.66
N THR A 38 5.07 -1.54 3.71
CA THR A 38 4.69 -2.70 4.54
C THR A 38 3.92 -3.73 3.72
N LEU A 39 2.90 -3.32 2.97
CA LEU A 39 2.11 -4.21 2.10
C LEU A 39 2.97 -4.85 1.00
N LEU A 40 3.86 -4.07 0.39
CA LEU A 40 4.84 -4.55 -0.60
C LEU A 40 5.78 -5.59 0.03
N ASN A 41 6.29 -5.33 1.24
CA ASN A 41 7.14 -6.26 1.97
C ASN A 41 6.43 -7.58 2.25
N VAL A 42 5.20 -7.53 2.78
CA VAL A 42 4.38 -8.71 3.04
C VAL A 42 4.17 -9.53 1.75
N MET A 43 3.79 -8.86 0.66
CA MET A 43 3.59 -9.54 -0.62
C MET A 43 4.88 -10.12 -1.19
N ASN A 44 6.00 -9.40 -1.12
CA ASN A 44 7.29 -9.88 -1.62
C ASN A 44 7.78 -11.09 -0.84
N GLU A 45 7.64 -11.12 0.48
CA GLU A 45 7.94 -12.28 1.32
C GLU A 45 7.17 -13.54 0.88
N ILE A 46 5.87 -13.39 0.62
CA ILE A 46 5.02 -14.50 0.19
C ILE A 46 5.38 -14.94 -1.24
N LEU A 47 5.62 -13.98 -2.14
CA LEU A 47 6.02 -14.26 -3.52
C LEU A 47 7.39 -14.92 -3.61
N LEU A 48 8.32 -14.55 -2.73
CA LEU A 48 9.64 -15.18 -2.61
C LEU A 48 9.46 -16.66 -2.26
N ILE A 49 8.70 -16.96 -1.19
CA ILE A 49 8.41 -18.35 -0.79
C ILE A 49 7.71 -19.11 -1.92
N LYS A 50 6.75 -18.48 -2.60
CA LYS A 50 6.03 -19.08 -3.74
C LYS A 50 6.97 -19.48 -4.88
N LYS A 51 8.03 -18.70 -5.14
CA LYS A 51 9.03 -19.00 -6.17
C LYS A 51 10.01 -20.10 -5.72
N SER A 52 10.25 -20.24 -4.43
CA SER A 52 11.20 -21.20 -3.87
C SER A 52 10.63 -22.61 -3.64
N VAL A 53 9.33 -22.83 -3.87
CA VAL A 53 8.69 -24.14 -3.66
C VAL A 53 7.91 -24.61 -4.89
N PRO A 54 7.82 -25.93 -5.14
CA PRO A 54 6.93 -26.47 -6.16
C PRO A 54 5.47 -26.04 -5.93
N ALA A 55 4.73 -25.80 -7.03
CA ALA A 55 3.37 -25.25 -6.97
C ALA A 55 2.40 -26.06 -6.09
N GLN A 56 2.52 -27.40 -6.08
CA GLN A 56 1.67 -28.29 -5.27
C GLN A 56 1.96 -28.18 -3.76
N GLN A 57 3.15 -27.70 -3.38
CA GLN A 57 3.56 -27.55 -1.99
C GLN A 57 3.27 -26.16 -1.43
N PHE A 58 3.00 -25.18 -2.28
CA PHE A 58 2.66 -23.83 -1.86
C PHE A 58 1.32 -23.80 -1.12
N LYS A 59 1.37 -23.60 0.20
CA LYS A 59 0.19 -23.49 1.07
C LYS A 59 0.18 -22.13 1.76
N LEU A 60 -0.56 -21.18 1.19
CA LEU A 60 -0.69 -19.82 1.74
C LEU A 60 -1.12 -19.81 3.21
N SER A 61 -2.05 -20.68 3.60
CA SER A 61 -2.51 -20.79 4.99
C SER A 61 -1.37 -21.08 5.97
N LYS A 62 -0.47 -22.01 5.63
CA LYS A 62 0.71 -22.34 6.44
C LYS A 62 1.68 -21.17 6.53
N ILE A 63 1.90 -20.45 5.42
CA ILE A 63 2.77 -19.27 5.39
C ILE A 63 2.18 -18.16 6.27
N CYS A 64 0.87 -17.90 6.14
CA CYS A 64 0.20 -16.92 6.96
C CYS A 64 0.22 -17.30 8.44
N GLN A 65 0.10 -18.58 8.79
CA GLN A 65 0.24 -19.03 10.17
C GLN A 65 1.66 -18.79 10.70
N ALA A 66 2.69 -19.21 9.97
CA ALA A 66 4.09 -19.06 10.36
C ALA A 66 4.52 -17.58 10.50
N LYS A 67 3.99 -16.71 9.63
CA LYS A 67 4.29 -15.27 9.65
C LYS A 67 3.31 -14.45 10.49
N ASN A 68 2.39 -15.07 11.21
CA ASN A 68 1.34 -14.40 12.00
C ASN A 68 0.49 -13.38 11.18
N LEU A 69 0.09 -13.78 9.97
CA LEU A 69 -0.73 -13.04 9.01
C LEU A 69 -2.12 -13.68 8.81
N ILE A 70 -2.59 -14.48 9.77
CA ILE A 70 -3.85 -15.25 9.66
C ILE A 70 -5.05 -14.31 9.41
N ALA A 71 -5.11 -13.19 10.12
CA ALA A 71 -6.19 -12.21 10.02
C ALA A 71 -6.35 -11.66 8.59
N ILE A 72 -5.25 -11.50 7.85
CA ILE A 72 -5.27 -10.94 6.48
C ILE A 72 -5.13 -12.01 5.40
N ALA A 73 -5.16 -13.30 5.73
CA ALA A 73 -4.94 -14.38 4.78
C ALA A 73 -5.94 -14.36 3.61
N HIS A 74 -7.19 -13.97 3.87
CA HIS A 74 -8.23 -13.82 2.85
C HIS A 74 -7.89 -12.73 1.82
N ILE A 75 -7.31 -11.61 2.26
CA ILE A 75 -6.85 -10.51 1.41
C ILE A 75 -5.65 -10.96 0.59
N LEU A 76 -4.66 -11.60 1.23
CA LEU A 76 -3.46 -12.09 0.57
C LEU A 76 -3.78 -13.12 -0.52
N LYS A 77 -4.77 -13.98 -0.30
CA LYS A 77 -5.25 -14.93 -1.31
C LYS A 77 -5.78 -14.22 -2.56
N GLN A 78 -6.59 -13.19 -2.37
CA GLN A 78 -7.14 -12.40 -3.48
C GLN A 78 -6.03 -11.60 -4.19
N ALA A 79 -5.14 -10.97 -3.42
CA ALA A 79 -4.00 -10.22 -3.94
C ALA A 79 -3.08 -11.09 -4.79
N LEU A 80 -2.75 -12.32 -4.35
CA LEU A 80 -1.91 -13.24 -5.13
C LEU A 80 -2.55 -13.69 -6.44
N ARG A 81 -3.86 -13.92 -6.46
CA ARG A 81 -4.59 -14.22 -7.69
C ARG A 81 -4.51 -13.04 -8.65
N ARG A 82 -4.75 -11.83 -8.15
CA ARG A 82 -4.67 -10.60 -8.94
C ARG A 82 -3.26 -10.33 -9.46
N TYR A 83 -2.24 -10.52 -8.63
CA TYR A 83 -0.83 -10.41 -9.02
C TYR A 83 -0.53 -11.34 -10.20
N THR A 84 -0.95 -12.60 -10.13
CA THR A 84 -0.72 -13.58 -11.20
C THR A 84 -1.36 -13.14 -12.52
N ASN A 85 -2.56 -12.54 -12.46
CA ASN A 85 -3.23 -12.01 -13.65
C ASN A 85 -2.52 -10.78 -14.21
N LEU A 86 -2.15 -9.81 -13.35
CA LEU A 86 -1.44 -8.60 -13.77
C LEU A 86 -0.07 -8.93 -14.36
N GLU A 87 0.69 -9.82 -13.72
CA GLU A 87 2.00 -10.28 -14.21
C GLU A 87 1.87 -10.90 -15.61
N LYS A 88 0.86 -11.76 -15.83
CA LYS A 88 0.57 -12.30 -17.17
C LYS A 88 0.24 -11.21 -18.18
N LEU A 89 -0.65 -10.27 -17.85
CA LEU A 89 -1.03 -9.17 -18.75
C LEU A 89 0.16 -8.30 -19.14
N PHE A 90 0.99 -7.91 -18.17
CA PHE A 90 2.19 -7.11 -18.43
C PHE A 90 3.25 -7.89 -19.21
N ASN A 91 3.36 -9.21 -19.03
CA ASN A 91 4.24 -10.06 -19.84
C ASN A 91 3.79 -10.17 -21.30
N LEU A 92 2.50 -10.06 -21.59
CA LEU A 92 2.00 -10.05 -22.97
C LEU A 92 2.21 -8.69 -23.67
N SER A 93 2.42 -7.62 -22.90
CA SER A 93 2.60 -6.27 -23.45
C SER A 93 4.02 -6.03 -23.99
N SER A 94 4.16 -5.84 -25.30
CA SER A 94 5.45 -5.48 -25.93
C SER A 94 6.05 -4.19 -25.36
N LYS A 95 5.21 -3.21 -25.01
CA LYS A 95 5.62 -1.90 -24.50
C LYS A 95 6.10 -1.94 -23.04
N TYR A 96 5.55 -2.84 -22.23
CA TYR A 96 5.74 -2.81 -20.77
C TYR A 96 6.41 -4.05 -20.19
N ARG A 97 6.59 -5.14 -20.95
CA ARG A 97 7.17 -6.41 -20.48
C ARG A 97 8.47 -6.21 -19.71
N GLU A 98 9.46 -5.55 -20.31
CA GLU A 98 10.76 -5.35 -19.66
C GLU A 98 10.65 -4.49 -18.39
N LYS A 99 9.88 -3.40 -18.46
CA LYS A 99 9.67 -2.49 -17.32
C LYS A 99 8.96 -3.17 -16.16
N ALA A 100 8.05 -4.10 -16.46
CA ALA A 100 7.27 -4.86 -15.48
C ALA A 100 8.12 -5.88 -14.70
N GLN A 101 9.29 -6.26 -15.20
CA GLN A 101 10.20 -7.18 -14.51
C GLN A 101 11.13 -6.48 -13.51
N ILE A 102 11.24 -5.15 -13.57
CA ILE A 102 12.17 -4.39 -12.73
C ILE A 102 11.58 -4.17 -11.34
N SER A 103 12.19 -4.79 -10.32
CA SER A 103 12.08 -4.38 -8.91
C SER A 103 13.26 -3.47 -8.57
N SER A 104 13.02 -2.37 -7.86
CA SER A 104 14.09 -1.58 -7.25
C SER A 104 14.10 -1.65 -5.74
N ASN A 105 12.94 -1.93 -5.11
CA ASN A 105 12.74 -1.73 -3.68
C ASN A 105 13.11 -0.30 -3.21
N ASP A 106 13.18 0.66 -4.15
CA ASP A 106 13.46 2.07 -3.89
C ASP A 106 12.13 2.76 -3.62
N TRP A 107 11.88 3.05 -2.34
CA TRP A 107 10.65 3.67 -1.89
C TRP A 107 10.40 5.02 -2.58
N VAL A 108 11.44 5.78 -2.93
CA VAL A 108 11.31 7.10 -3.56
C VAL A 108 10.74 6.95 -4.97
N SER A 109 11.31 6.05 -5.77
CA SER A 109 10.80 5.75 -7.12
C SER A 109 9.35 5.24 -7.10
N ILE A 110 9.04 4.38 -6.12
CA ILE A 110 7.69 3.83 -5.95
C ILE A 110 6.72 4.96 -5.57
N ALA A 111 7.05 5.78 -4.57
CA ALA A 111 6.23 6.89 -4.12
C ALA A 111 5.96 7.90 -5.25
N LYS A 112 6.99 8.29 -6.03
CA LYS A 112 6.82 9.16 -7.21
C LYS A 112 5.86 8.57 -8.24
N SER A 113 5.94 7.26 -8.46
CA SER A 113 5.05 6.57 -9.40
C SER A 113 3.61 6.52 -8.90
N LEU A 114 3.42 6.28 -7.59
CA LEU A 114 2.11 6.33 -6.95
C LEU A 114 1.52 7.75 -6.97
N LEU A 115 2.32 8.78 -6.72
CA LEU A 115 1.90 10.18 -6.80
C LEU A 115 1.38 10.54 -8.19
N ASN A 116 2.01 10.02 -9.22
CA ASN A 116 1.55 10.24 -10.59
C ASN A 116 0.24 9.46 -10.89
N GLY A 117 0.16 8.21 -10.44
CA GLY A 117 -1.03 7.35 -10.66
C GLY A 117 -2.26 7.76 -9.86
N TYR A 118 -2.06 8.34 -8.66
CA TYR A 118 -3.10 8.76 -7.73
C TYR A 118 -3.07 10.28 -7.50
N ARG A 119 -2.71 11.07 -8.53
CA ARG A 119 -2.56 12.54 -8.45
C ARG A 119 -3.78 13.27 -7.87
N GLU A 120 -4.96 12.68 -8.04
CA GLU A 120 -6.21 13.23 -7.51
C GLU A 120 -6.28 12.99 -6.01
N ASN A 121 -5.78 11.87 -5.49
CA ASN A 121 -5.81 11.48 -4.08
C ASN A 121 -4.53 11.86 -3.31
N VAL A 122 -3.93 12.99 -3.67
CA VAL A 122 -2.82 13.58 -2.91
C VAL A 122 -3.40 14.57 -1.92
N PHE A 123 -3.04 14.46 -0.64
CA PHE A 123 -3.48 15.39 0.38
C PHE A 123 -2.28 15.98 1.13
N VAL A 124 -2.44 17.23 1.58
CA VAL A 124 -1.42 17.97 2.31
C VAL A 124 -1.87 18.20 3.73
N SER A 125 -0.93 18.11 4.68
CA SER A 125 -1.21 18.34 6.08
C SER A 125 -1.73 19.76 6.30
N MET A 126 -2.78 19.89 7.11
CA MET A 126 -3.26 21.19 7.57
C MET A 126 -2.51 21.69 8.81
N ARG A 127 -1.41 21.04 9.21
CA ARG A 127 -0.60 21.44 10.36
C ARG A 127 -0.15 22.90 10.26
N GLU A 128 0.40 23.30 9.12
CA GLU A 128 0.91 24.66 8.93
C GLU A 128 -0.21 25.70 8.76
N LEU A 129 -1.37 25.26 8.25
CA LEU A 129 -2.50 26.16 7.98
C LEU A 129 -3.38 26.39 9.22
N GLN A 130 -3.54 25.39 10.08
CA GLN A 130 -4.53 25.38 11.17
C GLN A 130 -4.07 24.66 12.45
N GLY A 131 -2.80 24.24 12.54
CA GLY A 131 -2.29 23.50 13.70
C GLY A 131 -2.83 22.07 13.84
N LYS A 132 -3.62 21.58 12.87
CA LYS A 132 -4.27 20.27 12.92
C LYS A 132 -3.41 19.20 12.24
N THR A 133 -2.74 18.38 13.05
CA THR A 133 -1.78 17.34 12.60
C THR A 133 -2.42 16.15 11.91
N HIS A 134 -3.70 15.86 12.17
CA HIS A 134 -4.41 14.70 11.62
C HIS A 134 -5.41 15.03 10.52
N LEU A 135 -5.56 16.32 10.18
CA LEU A 135 -6.41 16.76 9.08
C LEU A 135 -5.58 17.06 7.85
N PHE A 136 -6.10 16.63 6.71
CA PHE A 136 -5.47 16.77 5.42
C PHE A 136 -6.47 17.28 4.41
N THR A 137 -6.03 18.15 3.52
CA THR A 137 -6.85 18.68 2.43
C THR A 137 -6.29 18.23 1.09
N ARG A 138 -7.17 17.96 0.12
CA ARG A 138 -6.76 17.53 -1.22
C ARG A 138 -5.90 18.62 -1.88
N TYR A 139 -4.74 18.20 -2.40
CA TYR A 139 -3.80 19.10 -3.07
C TYR A 139 -4.38 19.64 -4.38
N SER A 140 -5.02 18.74 -5.15
CA SER A 140 -5.60 19.03 -6.46
C SER A 140 -7.06 19.50 -6.34
N PRO A 141 -7.55 20.42 -7.19
CA PRO A 141 -8.95 20.83 -7.19
C PRO A 141 -9.91 19.65 -7.42
N PRO A 142 -11.11 19.66 -6.81
CA PRO A 142 -11.58 20.65 -5.85
C PRO A 142 -10.94 20.46 -4.46
N LYS A 143 -10.42 21.54 -3.86
CA LYS A 143 -9.76 21.56 -2.54
C LYS A 143 -10.72 21.41 -1.35
N GLN A 144 -11.91 20.86 -1.58
CA GLN A 144 -12.98 20.79 -0.58
C GLN A 144 -12.99 19.46 0.18
N ASP A 145 -12.21 18.49 -0.27
CA ASP A 145 -12.15 17.18 0.35
C ASP A 145 -11.16 17.20 1.51
N VAL A 146 -11.68 16.84 2.68
CA VAL A 146 -10.92 16.73 3.91
C VAL A 146 -10.84 15.27 4.29
N ALA A 147 -9.62 14.81 4.58
CA ALA A 147 -9.36 13.48 5.06
C ALA A 147 -8.76 13.51 6.46
N VAL A 148 -9.08 12.50 7.25
CA VAL A 148 -8.52 12.29 8.58
C VAL A 148 -7.59 11.09 8.53
N LEU A 149 -6.41 11.21 9.14
CA LEU A 149 -5.51 10.09 9.31
C LEU A 149 -6.24 8.93 10.00
N ASP A 150 -6.22 7.74 9.40
CA ASP A 150 -6.71 6.57 10.12
C ASP A 150 -5.67 6.15 11.16
N LEU A 151 -5.99 6.35 12.45
CA LEU A 151 -5.21 5.87 13.58
C LEU A 151 -5.13 4.33 13.62
N GLN A 152 -5.81 3.63 12.70
CA GLN A 152 -5.73 2.21 12.46
C GLN A 152 -4.69 1.75 11.41
N SER A 153 -3.88 2.67 10.88
CA SER A 153 -2.72 2.40 10.03
C SER A 153 -1.66 1.48 10.69
N THR A 154 -0.73 0.88 9.90
CA THR A 154 0.39 0.09 10.46
C THR A 154 1.31 0.93 11.36
N LEU A 155 1.23 2.25 11.24
CA LEU A 155 2.07 3.22 11.93
C LEU A 155 1.87 3.17 13.45
N SER A 156 2.74 2.44 14.14
CA SER A 156 3.05 2.68 15.55
C SER A 156 4.01 3.88 15.62
N ARG A 157 3.51 5.07 15.33
CA ARG A 157 4.24 6.33 15.50
C ARG A 157 3.59 7.19 16.59
N PRO A 158 4.36 7.97 17.34
CA PRO A 158 3.80 8.96 18.25
C PRO A 158 2.86 9.91 17.51
N ILE A 159 1.73 10.26 18.14
CA ILE A 159 0.71 11.18 17.61
C ILE A 159 1.30 12.53 17.16
N THR A 160 2.41 12.94 17.77
CA THR A 160 3.11 14.20 17.53
C THR A 160 4.03 14.19 16.30
N SER A 161 4.27 13.04 15.68
CA SER A 161 5.19 12.91 14.55
C SER A 161 4.54 13.20 13.20
N SER A 162 5.34 13.62 12.21
CA SER A 162 4.85 13.85 10.85
C SER A 162 4.29 12.56 10.23
N PRO A 163 3.16 12.66 9.51
CA PRO A 163 2.52 11.55 8.82
C PRO A 163 3.40 11.04 7.68
N VAL A 164 3.44 9.72 7.47
CA VAL A 164 4.28 9.11 6.42
C VAL A 164 3.62 9.25 5.06
N SER A 165 4.40 9.49 4.00
CA SER A 165 3.99 9.87 2.63
C SER A 165 2.90 9.04 1.94
N LEU A 166 2.42 7.93 2.52
CA LEU A 166 1.21 7.23 2.08
C LEU A 166 0.45 6.64 3.27
N VAL A 167 -0.77 7.11 3.51
CA VAL A 167 -1.68 6.59 4.54
C VAL A 167 -3.04 6.30 3.93
N LEU A 168 -3.68 5.22 4.39
CA LEU A 168 -5.08 5.01 4.10
C LEU A 168 -5.91 5.89 5.03
N ALA A 169 -6.73 6.74 4.45
CA ALA A 169 -7.61 7.61 5.21
C ALA A 169 -9.07 7.29 4.96
N ARG A 170 -9.90 7.73 5.90
CA ARG A 170 -11.34 7.78 5.75
C ARG A 170 -11.75 9.16 5.26
N ASP A 171 -12.61 9.19 4.26
CA ASP A 171 -13.25 10.44 3.85
C ASP A 171 -14.18 10.91 4.97
N ALA A 172 -13.97 12.13 5.47
CA ALA A 172 -14.74 12.69 6.57
C ALA A 172 -16.19 13.02 6.18
N LYS A 173 -16.48 13.20 4.89
CA LYS A 173 -17.81 13.57 4.38
C LYS A 173 -18.60 12.38 3.86
N LEU A 174 -17.93 11.36 3.30
CA LEU A 174 -18.62 10.31 2.53
C LEU A 174 -18.80 8.96 3.23
N ASN A 175 -18.35 8.73 4.47
CA ASN A 175 -18.41 7.42 5.14
C ASN A 175 -17.86 6.24 4.29
N ARG A 176 -17.11 6.52 3.22
CA ARG A 176 -16.50 5.52 2.36
C ARG A 176 -15.21 5.05 3.04
N ASN A 177 -15.10 3.74 3.21
CA ASN A 177 -13.90 3.10 3.73
C ASN A 177 -12.87 2.95 2.61
N GLY A 178 -11.69 3.55 2.80
CA GLY A 178 -10.49 3.33 1.98
C GLY A 178 -10.27 4.37 0.88
N SER A 179 -9.40 5.34 1.16
CA SER A 179 -8.74 6.15 0.12
C SER A 179 -7.23 6.11 0.35
N ILE A 180 -6.47 5.86 -0.73
CA ILE A 180 -5.01 5.95 -0.71
C ILE A 180 -4.65 7.43 -0.72
N ILE A 181 -4.13 7.93 0.40
CA ILE A 181 -3.68 9.31 0.51
C ILE A 181 -2.18 9.33 0.45
N LEU A 182 -1.66 10.12 -0.48
CA LEU A 182 -0.25 10.42 -0.56
C LEU A 182 0.02 11.80 0.04
N PHE A 183 1.04 11.92 0.90
CA PHE A 183 1.47 13.21 1.42
C PHE A 183 2.71 13.70 0.71
N LYS A 184 2.71 15.00 0.46
CA LYS A 184 3.89 15.77 0.09
C LYS A 184 4.28 16.60 1.32
N GLU A 185 5.43 16.34 1.91
CA GLU A 185 6.06 17.30 2.84
C GLU A 185 6.46 18.53 2.01
N GLN A 186 6.14 19.72 2.52
CA GLN A 186 6.58 21.00 1.94
C GLN A 186 8.01 21.29 2.37
#